data_AF-A0A1I5CBX0-F1
#
_entry.id   AF-A0A1I5CBX0-F1
#
_cell.length_a   1.000
_cell.length_b   1.000
_cell.length_c   1.000
_cell.angle_alpha   90.00
_cell.angle_beta   90.00
_cell.angle_gamma   90.00
#
_symmetry.space_group_name_H-M   'P 1'
#
loop_
_entity.id
_entity.type
_entity.pdbx_description
1 polymer ?
#
loop_
_entity_poly.entity_id
_entity_poly.type
_entity_poly.pdbx_seq_one_letter_code
_entity_poly.pdbx_strand_id
1 'polypeptide(L)'
;MRVIITFFLCTILFSCNGGYGIDNKIQTENVQYSKEDVLGKWKLDKFSYKYLLLEEGLTDSIYIIFNKDGSFQSNKSIDLFNPSALSNNDDKIQKGNWKINMLENKSELILTYEKQVALSGLNVFKKGTEYQIWYFLGDPDAGERLRFLKESEK
;
A
#
# COMPACT_ATOMS: atom_id res chain seq x y z
N MET A 1 15.96 -45.62 -50.59
CA MET A 1 17.07 -45.21 -49.70
C MET A 1 17.04 -43.69 -49.58
N ARG A 2 17.32 -43.17 -48.38
CA ARG A 2 17.25 -41.78 -47.90
C ARG A 2 15.89 -41.31 -47.38
N VAL A 3 15.65 -41.74 -46.14
CA VAL A 3 14.85 -41.05 -45.12
C VAL A 3 15.58 -39.75 -44.77
N ILE A 4 14.91 -38.60 -44.86
CA ILE A 4 15.39 -37.34 -44.28
C ILE A 4 14.37 -36.94 -43.21
N ILE A 5 14.70 -37.28 -41.96
CA ILE A 5 14.05 -36.79 -40.76
C ILE A 5 14.67 -35.42 -40.47
N THR A 6 13.90 -34.35 -40.72
CA THR A 6 14.30 -33.02 -40.26
C THR A 6 13.57 -32.74 -38.95
N PHE A 7 14.31 -32.95 -37.87
CA PHE A 7 13.95 -32.60 -36.50
C PHE A 7 13.97 -31.07 -36.39
N PHE A 8 12.81 -30.40 -36.47
CA PHE A 8 12.75 -28.96 -36.21
C PHE A 8 12.62 -28.73 -34.70
N LEU A 9 13.77 -28.37 -34.12
CA LEU A 9 13.99 -28.14 -32.71
C LEU A 9 13.21 -26.89 -32.24
N CYS A 10 12.61 -27.08 -31.07
CA CYS A 10 11.86 -26.12 -30.27
C CYS A 10 12.74 -24.95 -29.80
N THR A 11 12.34 -23.70 -30.07
CA THR A 11 12.64 -22.58 -29.16
C THR A 11 11.42 -21.70 -29.04
N ILE A 12 10.62 -22.01 -28.03
CA ILE A 12 9.54 -21.18 -27.52
C ILE A 12 10.23 -20.00 -26.83
N LEU A 13 10.35 -18.87 -27.51
CA LEU A 13 10.68 -17.60 -26.87
C LEU A 13 9.41 -17.06 -26.23
N PHE A 14 8.93 -17.72 -25.17
CA PHE A 14 8.18 -17.00 -24.15
C PHE A 14 9.21 -16.12 -23.45
N SER A 15 9.31 -14.87 -23.90
CA SER A 15 9.93 -13.81 -23.12
C SER A 15 9.13 -13.65 -21.83
N CYS A 16 9.49 -14.44 -20.82
CA CYS A 16 8.99 -14.34 -19.46
C CYS A 16 9.74 -13.19 -18.77
N ASN A 17 9.56 -11.97 -19.26
CA ASN A 17 9.71 -10.80 -18.42
C ASN A 17 8.38 -10.67 -17.69
N GLY A 18 8.33 -11.25 -16.49
CA GLY A 18 7.21 -11.15 -15.57
C GLY A 18 6.94 -9.68 -15.24
N GLY A 19 6.14 -9.03 -16.08
CA GLY A 19 5.39 -7.86 -15.68
C GLY A 19 4.48 -8.33 -14.55
N TYR A 20 4.84 -7.97 -13.32
CA TYR A 20 3.94 -8.07 -12.17
C TYR A 20 2.63 -7.45 -12.60
N GLY A 21 1.62 -8.29 -12.84
CA GLY A 21 0.33 -7.84 -13.33
C GLY A 21 -0.16 -6.73 -12.41
N ILE A 22 -0.34 -5.53 -12.97
CA ILE A 22 -1.22 -4.55 -12.38
C ILE A 22 -2.52 -5.33 -12.15
N ASP A 23 -2.94 -5.40 -10.89
CA ASP A 23 -4.09 -6.18 -10.50
C ASP A 23 -5.32 -5.52 -11.13
N ASN A 24 -5.71 -5.96 -12.33
CA ASN A 24 -6.67 -5.31 -13.24
C ASN A 24 -8.10 -5.18 -12.69
N LYS A 25 -8.29 -5.37 -11.37
CA LYS A 25 -9.56 -5.32 -10.65
C LYS A 25 -9.57 -4.27 -9.54
N ILE A 26 -8.58 -3.38 -9.50
CA ILE A 26 -8.52 -2.29 -8.52
C ILE A 26 -9.15 -1.04 -9.13
N GLN A 27 -10.22 -0.56 -8.50
CA GLN A 27 -10.81 0.73 -8.77
C GLN A 27 -9.94 1.81 -8.13
N THR A 28 -9.37 2.66 -8.99
CA THR A 28 -8.47 3.76 -8.61
C THR A 28 -9.12 5.13 -8.60
N GLU A 29 -10.27 5.27 -9.26
CA GLU A 29 -11.02 6.53 -9.39
C GLU A 29 -12.48 6.33 -9.00
N ASN A 30 -13.11 7.42 -8.57
CA ASN A 30 -14.51 7.47 -8.14
C ASN A 30 -14.84 6.43 -7.06
N VAL A 31 -13.85 6.11 -6.21
CA VAL A 31 -14.03 5.19 -5.10
C VAL A 31 -14.87 5.91 -4.04
N GLN A 32 -16.13 5.51 -3.92
CA GLN A 32 -17.03 6.02 -2.91
C GLN A 32 -16.83 5.21 -1.62
N TYR A 33 -16.43 5.89 -0.54
CA TYR A 33 -16.32 5.31 0.79
C TYR A 33 -16.70 6.34 1.86
N SER A 34 -17.16 5.85 3.01
CA SER A 34 -17.51 6.67 4.16
C SER A 34 -16.45 6.60 5.27
N LYS A 35 -16.66 7.31 6.38
CA LYS A 35 -15.77 7.19 7.54
C LYS A 35 -15.79 5.76 8.10
N GLU A 36 -16.95 5.12 8.11
CA GLU A 36 -17.18 3.76 8.60
C GLU A 36 -16.34 2.73 7.84
N ASP A 37 -16.16 2.93 6.54
CA ASP A 37 -15.30 2.07 5.70
C ASP A 37 -13.83 2.14 6.11
N VAL A 38 -13.38 3.29 6.63
CA VAL A 38 -12.00 3.56 7.07
C VAL A 38 -11.73 3.07 8.49
N LEU A 39 -12.74 3.02 9.37
CA LEU A 39 -12.56 2.64 10.78
C LEU A 39 -11.92 1.26 10.94
N GLY A 40 -11.10 1.11 11.98
CA GLY A 40 -10.47 -0.15 12.36
C GLY A 40 -8.97 -0.17 12.08
N LYS A 41 -8.39 -1.38 12.16
CA LYS A 41 -6.95 -1.59 12.05
C LYS A 41 -6.56 -1.96 10.62
N TRP A 42 -5.51 -1.32 10.12
CA TRP A 42 -4.97 -1.49 8.78
C TRP A 42 -3.51 -1.91 8.89
N LYS A 43 -3.16 -3.05 8.33
CA LYS A 43 -1.80 -3.59 8.37
C LYS A 43 -1.08 -3.36 7.06
N LEU A 44 0.19 -3.01 7.14
CA LEU A 44 1.06 -2.93 5.97
C LEU A 44 1.18 -4.32 5.33
N ASP A 45 0.95 -4.42 4.04
CA ASP A 45 0.99 -5.69 3.36
C ASP A 45 2.44 -6.16 3.11
N LYS A 46 2.64 -7.48 3.02
CA LYS A 46 3.96 -8.10 2.85
C LYS A 46 4.77 -7.55 1.68
N PHE A 47 4.13 -7.18 0.56
CA PHE A 47 4.85 -6.63 -0.60
C PHE A 47 5.48 -5.27 -0.30
N SER A 48 4.84 -4.46 0.55
CA SER A 48 5.28 -3.11 0.85
C SER A 48 6.57 -3.05 1.68
N TYR A 49 6.89 -4.10 2.45
CA TYR A 49 8.10 -4.17 3.26
C TYR A 49 9.40 -4.09 2.43
N LYS A 50 9.37 -4.52 1.16
CA LYS A 50 10.57 -4.44 0.29
C LYS A 50 11.03 -3.00 0.01
N TYR A 51 10.15 -2.02 0.22
CA TYR A 51 10.44 -0.60 0.03
C TYR A 51 10.88 0.10 1.32
N LEU A 52 10.81 -0.60 2.45
CA LEU A 52 11.28 -0.09 3.72
C LEU A 52 12.71 -0.59 3.89
N LEU A 53 13.68 0.33 4.02
CA LEU A 53 15.10 0.02 4.23
C LEU A 53 15.38 -0.48 5.67
N LEU A 54 14.54 -1.38 6.14
CA LEU A 54 14.56 -1.94 7.47
C LEU A 54 15.44 -3.20 7.48
N GLU A 55 16.11 -3.47 8.60
CA GLU A 55 16.91 -4.69 8.77
C GLU A 55 16.06 -5.96 8.62
N GLU A 56 16.70 -7.04 8.15
CA GLU A 56 16.06 -8.35 7.99
C GLU A 56 15.41 -8.82 9.31
N GLY A 57 14.13 -9.19 9.26
CA GLY A 57 13.39 -9.72 10.42
C GLY A 57 12.19 -8.88 10.87
N LEU A 58 11.98 -7.70 10.30
CA LEU A 58 10.74 -6.92 10.51
C LEU A 58 9.59 -7.52 9.71
N THR A 59 8.83 -8.42 10.36
CA THR A 59 7.65 -9.07 9.79
C THR A 59 6.36 -8.50 10.35
N ASP A 60 5.47 -8.08 9.44
CA ASP A 60 4.00 -7.95 9.62
C ASP A 60 3.50 -7.19 10.87
N SER A 61 4.31 -6.25 11.36
CA SER A 61 4.01 -5.49 12.58
C SER A 61 3.47 -4.09 12.30
N ILE A 62 3.72 -3.49 11.13
CA ILE A 62 3.36 -2.09 10.85
C ILE A 62 1.85 -1.95 10.65
N TYR A 63 1.23 -1.04 11.39
CA TYR A 63 -0.20 -0.78 11.31
C TYR A 63 -0.59 0.68 11.54
N ILE A 64 -1.82 1.00 11.12
CA ILE A 64 -2.55 2.23 11.45
C ILE A 64 -3.95 1.83 11.94
N ILE A 65 -4.42 2.42 13.03
CA ILE A 65 -5.76 2.23 13.57
C ILE A 65 -6.51 3.56 13.43
N PHE A 66 -7.67 3.54 12.77
CA PHE A 66 -8.56 4.69 12.65
C PHE A 66 -9.76 4.54 13.59
N ASN A 67 -9.93 5.50 14.49
CA ASN A 67 -10.96 5.47 15.52
C ASN A 67 -12.17 6.32 15.13
N LYS A 68 -13.33 5.98 15.73
CA LYS A 68 -14.63 6.63 15.48
C LYS A 68 -14.66 8.12 15.87
N ASP A 69 -13.85 8.52 16.85
CA ASP A 69 -13.70 9.90 17.30
C ASP A 69 -12.89 10.78 16.34
N GLY A 70 -12.38 10.23 15.23
CA GLY A 70 -11.53 10.94 14.29
C GLY A 70 -10.05 10.93 14.66
N SER A 71 -9.65 10.22 15.72
CA SER A 71 -8.25 9.99 16.05
C SER A 71 -7.67 8.78 15.29
N PHE A 72 -6.36 8.75 15.11
CA PHE A 72 -5.63 7.58 14.63
C PHE A 72 -4.47 7.22 15.56
N GLN A 73 -4.01 5.98 15.46
CA GLN A 73 -2.78 5.49 16.09
C GLN A 73 -1.96 4.70 15.09
N SER A 74 -0.64 4.88 15.04
CA SER A 74 0.28 4.04 14.27
C SER A 74 1.44 3.61 15.15
N ASN A 75 1.98 2.42 14.93
CA ASN A 75 3.19 1.97 15.62
C ASN A 75 4.49 2.45 14.96
N LYS A 76 4.39 3.26 13.89
CA LYS A 76 5.51 3.93 13.23
C LYS A 76 5.25 5.44 13.20
N SER A 77 6.31 6.23 13.06
CA SER A 77 6.18 7.67 12.86
C SER A 77 5.81 8.04 11.43
N ILE A 78 5.72 9.34 11.19
CA ILE A 78 5.55 9.87 9.84
C ILE A 78 6.72 9.49 8.91
N ASP A 79 7.89 9.18 9.47
CA ASP A 79 9.06 8.77 8.70
C ASP A 79 8.86 7.43 7.97
N LEU A 80 7.83 6.64 8.33
CA LEU A 80 7.38 5.49 7.54
C LEU A 80 7.14 5.84 6.08
N PHE A 81 6.64 7.05 5.82
CA PHE A 81 6.29 7.55 4.49
C PHE A 81 7.48 8.22 3.78
N ASN A 82 8.66 8.21 4.40
CA ASN A 82 9.93 8.62 3.81
C ASN A 82 11.00 7.55 4.13
N PRO A 83 11.16 6.52 3.27
CA PRO A 83 12.08 5.41 3.54
C PRO A 83 13.52 5.82 3.84
N SER A 84 13.97 6.99 3.34
CA SER A 84 15.31 7.51 3.64
C SER A 84 15.48 8.04 5.07
N ALA A 85 14.37 8.40 5.73
CA ALA A 85 14.34 8.88 7.11
C ALA A 85 13.91 7.80 8.11
N LEU A 86 13.32 6.69 7.64
CA LEU A 86 12.85 5.61 8.49
C LEU A 86 14.01 4.92 9.23
N SER A 87 13.92 4.90 10.56
CA SER A 87 14.89 4.24 11.44
C SER A 87 14.32 2.96 12.05
N ASN A 88 15.18 1.97 12.31
CA ASN A 88 14.81 0.77 13.07
C ASN A 88 14.30 1.09 14.49
N ASN A 89 14.66 2.25 15.06
CA ASN A 89 14.20 2.67 16.39
C ASN A 89 12.83 3.39 16.38
N ASP A 90 12.17 3.46 15.23
CA ASP A 90 10.89 4.13 15.06
C ASP A 90 9.69 3.25 15.46
N ASP A 91 9.73 2.63 16.64
CA ASP A 91 8.67 1.73 17.15
C ASP A 91 7.73 2.42 18.16
N LYS A 92 7.76 3.75 18.22
CA LYS A 92 6.92 4.51 19.17
C LYS A 92 5.53 4.72 18.60
N ILE A 93 4.51 4.34 19.36
CA ILE A 93 3.13 4.64 19.03
C ILE A 93 2.97 6.16 18.82
N GLN A 94 2.64 6.53 17.59
CA GLN A 94 2.23 7.88 17.23
C GLN A 94 0.71 7.98 17.20
N LYS A 95 0.23 9.18 17.47
CA LYS A 95 -1.19 9.52 17.48
C LYS A 95 -1.43 10.81 16.73
N GLY A 96 -2.68 11.02 16.38
CA GLY A 96 -3.13 12.24 15.75
C GLY A 96 -4.60 12.17 15.36
N ASN A 97 -5.02 13.07 14.49
CA ASN A 97 -6.36 13.09 13.91
C ASN A 97 -6.31 12.76 12.43
N TRP A 98 -7.42 12.28 11.88
CA TRP A 98 -7.54 12.00 10.46
C TRP A 98 -8.83 12.57 9.88
N LYS A 99 -8.81 12.84 8.58
CA LYS A 99 -10.00 13.25 7.82
C LYS A 99 -9.95 12.72 6.40
N ILE A 100 -11.11 12.62 5.78
CA ILE A 100 -11.25 12.36 4.34
C ILE A 100 -11.19 13.70 3.62
N ASN A 101 -10.32 13.81 2.62
CA ASN A 101 -10.26 14.92 1.70
C ASN A 101 -10.77 14.45 0.33
N MET A 102 -11.85 15.05 -0.16
CA MET A 102 -12.46 14.71 -1.44
C MET A 102 -11.91 15.66 -2.52
N LEU A 103 -11.39 15.10 -3.61
CA LEU A 103 -10.79 15.81 -4.74
C LEU A 103 -11.47 15.33 -6.03
N GLU A 104 -12.53 16.00 -6.50
CA GLU A 104 -13.29 15.64 -7.71
C GLU A 104 -13.55 14.13 -7.92
N ASN A 105 -12.64 13.41 -8.60
CA ASN A 105 -12.73 11.98 -8.89
C ASN A 105 -11.86 11.08 -7.99
N LYS A 106 -11.19 11.63 -6.99
CA LYS A 106 -10.27 10.96 -6.06
C LYS A 106 -10.55 11.40 -4.63
N SER A 107 -10.10 10.61 -3.68
CA SER A 107 -10.06 11.04 -2.30
C SER A 107 -8.90 10.41 -1.57
N GLU A 108 -8.45 11.13 -0.57
CA GLU A 108 -7.32 10.76 0.25
C GLU A 108 -7.68 10.88 1.73
N LEU A 109 -6.93 10.17 2.55
CA LEU A 109 -6.88 10.38 3.99
C LEU A 109 -5.77 11.40 4.27
N ILE A 110 -6.09 12.39 5.08
CA ILE A 110 -5.09 13.30 5.64
C ILE A 110 -4.91 12.93 7.10
N LEU A 111 -3.67 12.65 7.50
CA LEU A 111 -3.29 12.44 8.90
C LEU A 111 -2.64 13.71 9.45
N THR A 112 -3.09 14.18 10.60
CA THR A 112 -2.43 15.26 11.35
C THR A 112 -1.90 14.69 12.65
N TYR A 113 -0.58 14.52 12.74
CA TYR A 113 0.10 14.02 13.93
C TYR A 113 0.02 15.05 15.07
N GLU A 114 0.15 14.62 16.33
CA GLU A 114 0.06 15.50 17.53
C GLU A 114 1.00 16.72 17.47
N LYS A 115 2.14 16.63 16.79
CA LYS A 115 3.07 17.75 16.54
C LYS A 115 2.63 18.69 15.41
N GLN A 116 1.37 18.62 14.99
CA GLN A 116 0.76 19.36 13.88
C GLN A 116 1.41 19.14 12.51
N VAL A 117 2.15 18.05 12.34
CA VAL A 117 2.67 17.65 11.02
C VAL A 117 1.55 16.94 10.27
N ALA A 118 1.22 17.43 9.08
CA ALA A 118 0.20 16.84 8.22
C ALA A 118 0.84 15.93 7.16
N LEU A 119 0.27 14.75 6.96
CA LEU A 119 0.57 13.82 5.90
C LEU A 119 -0.65 13.73 4.96
N SER A 120 -0.43 14.01 3.68
CA SER A 120 -1.38 13.78 2.58
C SER A 120 -0.87 12.65 1.66
N GLY A 121 -1.67 12.27 0.66
CA GLY A 121 -1.29 11.25 -0.32
C GLY A 121 -1.65 9.80 0.04
N LEU A 122 -2.38 9.59 1.14
CA LEU A 122 -2.95 8.28 1.48
C LEU A 122 -4.25 8.07 0.70
N ASN A 123 -4.14 7.52 -0.50
CA ASN A 123 -5.26 7.27 -1.39
C ASN A 123 -6.01 6.01 -0.98
N VAL A 124 -7.35 6.04 -1.08
CA VAL A 124 -8.18 4.85 -0.84
C VAL A 124 -8.62 4.26 -2.16
N PHE A 125 -8.32 2.99 -2.36
CA PHE A 125 -8.68 2.21 -3.53
C PHE A 125 -9.58 1.04 -3.15
N LYS A 126 -10.25 0.44 -4.14
CA LYS A 126 -11.16 -0.67 -3.91
C LYS A 126 -10.87 -1.85 -4.84
N LYS A 127 -10.76 -3.06 -4.29
CA LYS A 127 -10.62 -4.30 -5.04
C LYS A 127 -11.82 -5.19 -4.74
N GLY A 128 -12.74 -5.30 -5.69
CA GLY A 128 -14.02 -5.96 -5.44
C GLY A 128 -14.81 -5.26 -4.33
N THR A 129 -14.98 -5.92 -3.18
CA THR A 129 -15.66 -5.36 -2.00
C THR A 129 -14.71 -4.80 -0.95
N GLU A 130 -13.40 -4.99 -1.11
CA GLU A 130 -12.40 -4.64 -0.09
C GLU A 130 -11.73 -3.30 -0.40
N TYR A 131 -11.59 -2.45 0.61
CA TYR A 131 -10.83 -1.21 0.51
C TYR A 131 -9.34 -1.44 0.82
N GLN A 132 -8.49 -0.62 0.22
CA GLN A 132 -7.04 -0.61 0.39
C GLN A 132 -6.57 0.84 0.54
N ILE A 133 -5.63 1.10 1.43
CA ILE A 133 -5.01 2.43 1.56
C ILE A 133 -3.61 2.37 0.96
N TRP A 134 -3.32 3.24 0.00
CA TRP A 134 -2.03 3.29 -0.69
C TRP A 134 -1.37 4.64 -0.48
N TYR A 135 -0.06 4.62 -0.24
CA TYR A 135 0.82 5.78 -0.28
C TYR A 135 1.93 5.51 -1.29
N PHE A 136 2.04 6.35 -2.31
CA PHE A 136 3.10 6.22 -3.31
C PHE A 136 4.37 6.90 -2.83
N LEU A 137 5.50 6.18 -2.90
CA LEU A 137 6.82 6.67 -2.46
C LEU A 137 7.50 7.54 -3.54
N GLY A 138 6.96 7.53 -4.75
CA GLY A 138 7.44 8.28 -5.90
C GLY A 138 6.35 8.36 -6.96
N ASP A 139 6.72 8.20 -8.23
CA ASP A 139 5.78 8.19 -9.35
C ASP A 139 4.79 7.02 -9.23
N PRO A 140 3.46 7.25 -9.24
CA PRO A 140 2.46 6.18 -9.26
C PRO A 140 2.68 5.13 -10.36
N ASP A 141 3.23 5.52 -11.50
CA ASP A 141 3.49 4.63 -12.65
C ASP A 141 4.64 3.65 -12.37
N ALA A 142 5.58 4.01 -11.50
CA ALA A 142 6.64 3.10 -11.04
C ALA A 142 6.11 2.01 -10.10
N GLY A 143 4.93 2.22 -9.49
CA GLY A 143 4.27 1.25 -8.61
C GLY A 143 4.93 1.07 -7.24
N GLU A 144 5.89 1.93 -6.88
CA GLU A 144 6.54 1.97 -5.57
C GLU A 144 5.59 2.57 -4.53
N ARG A 145 5.08 1.72 -3.64
CA ARG A 145 4.02 2.11 -2.71
C ARG A 145 4.03 1.32 -1.43
N LEU A 146 3.56 1.97 -0.38
CA LEU A 146 3.06 1.33 0.82
C LEU A 146 1.57 1.08 0.62
N ARG A 147 1.15 -0.16 0.82
CA ARG A 147 -0.24 -0.58 0.78
C ARG A 147 -0.63 -1.18 2.11
N PHE A 148 -1.73 -0.69 2.66
CA PHE A 148 -2.33 -1.19 3.87
C PHE A 148 -3.64 -1.89 3.54
N LEU A 149 -3.84 -3.05 4.16
CA LEU A 149 -5.05 -3.86 4.07
C LEU A 149 -5.75 -3.85 5.43
N LYS A 150 -7.08 -3.74 5.40
CA LYS A 150 -7.88 -3.79 6.62
C LYS A 150 -7.73 -5.17 7.27
N GLU A 151 -7.40 -5.20 8.55
CA GLU A 151 -7.39 -6.43 9.33
C GLU A 151 -8.84 -6.89 9.47
N SER A 152 -9.16 -8.05 8.88
CA SER A 152 -10.47 -8.65 9.03
C SER A 152 -10.69 -9.00 10.50
N GLU A 153 -11.77 -8.51 11.09
CA GLU A 153 -12.26 -9.05 12.37
C GLU A 153 -12.61 -10.52 12.11
N LYS A 154 -11.83 -11.44 12.70
CA LYS A 154 -12.10 -12.87 12.67
C LYS A 154 -13.07 -13.25 13.77
#